data_AF-A0A7C2NJ02-F1
#
_entry.id   AF-A0A7C2NJ02-F1
#
_cell.length_a   1.000
_cell.length_b   1.000
_cell.length_c   1.000
_cell.angle_alpha   90.00
_cell.angle_beta   90.00
_cell.angle_gamma   90.00
#
_symmetry.space_group_name_H-M   'P 1'
#
loop_
_entity.id
_entity.type
_entity.pdbx_description
1 polymer ?
#
loop_
_entity_poly.entity_id
_entity_poly.type
_entity_poly.pdbx_seq_one_letter_code
_entity_poly.pdbx_strand_id
1 'polypeptide(L)'
;MINTGPFNLIKNEPMDIIIAYVVGRGIDHLNSIDRAREITRYVHEEYERNFSTLVSVEDKQEELPAQFYLSQNYPNPFNPTTKIKFSIPSPTSPLSKGGMQGGLTNVSLIVYDILGRKVTTLVDEPKAPGTYEITFDASRLASGVYLYRLTSGSFSQTKKM
;
A
#
# COMPACT_ATOMS: atom_id res chain seq x y z
N MET A 1 -36.91 17.50 -11.32
CA MET A 1 -35.67 16.95 -10.73
C MET A 1 -34.83 16.41 -11.85
N ILE A 2 -33.65 16.99 -12.08
CA ILE A 2 -32.64 16.38 -12.95
C ILE A 2 -31.72 15.64 -11.99
N ASN A 3 -31.69 14.32 -12.06
CA ASN A 3 -30.74 13.51 -11.29
C ASN A 3 -29.45 13.41 -12.11
N THR A 4 -28.31 13.76 -11.51
CA THR A 4 -26.99 13.61 -12.12
C THR A 4 -26.50 12.18 -11.95
N GLY A 5 -27.01 11.29 -12.81
CA GLY A 5 -26.41 9.97 -13.08
C GLY A 5 -26.51 8.91 -11.99
N PRO A 6 -26.13 7.66 -12.31
CA PRO A 6 -26.13 6.55 -11.36
C PRO A 6 -24.97 6.70 -10.37
N PHE A 7 -25.28 6.76 -9.08
CA PHE A 7 -24.28 6.71 -8.01
C PHE A 7 -24.10 5.27 -7.54
N ASN A 8 -22.85 4.82 -7.43
CA ASN A 8 -22.53 3.48 -6.94
C ASN A 8 -22.28 3.57 -5.44
N LEU A 9 -23.25 3.12 -4.62
CA LEU A 9 -23.12 3.13 -3.17
C LEU A 9 -22.32 1.89 -2.72
N ILE A 10 -21.16 2.11 -2.11
CA ILE A 10 -20.37 1.04 -1.49
C ILE A 10 -20.87 0.83 -0.06
N LYS A 11 -21.15 -0.42 0.30
CA LYS A 11 -21.69 -0.76 1.62
C LYS A 11 -20.65 -0.47 2.71
N ASN A 12 -21.07 0.26 3.75
CA ASN A 12 -20.28 0.64 4.92
C ASN A 12 -19.15 1.67 4.68
N GLU A 13 -19.17 2.39 3.56
CA GLU A 13 -18.27 3.52 3.35
C GLU A 13 -19.02 4.84 3.56
N PRO A 14 -18.44 5.81 4.30
CA PRO A 14 -19.02 7.14 4.43
C PRO A 14 -18.99 7.84 3.07
N MET A 15 -20.11 8.46 2.69
CA MET A 15 -20.23 9.21 1.44
C MET A 15 -20.84 10.58 1.72
N ASP A 16 -20.26 11.61 1.12
CA ASP A 16 -20.79 12.97 1.18
C ASP A 16 -21.86 13.16 0.10
N ILE A 17 -23.07 13.55 0.52
CA ILE A 17 -24.17 13.89 -0.38
C ILE A 17 -24.37 15.40 -0.35
N ILE A 18 -24.25 16.03 -1.51
CA ILE A 18 -24.52 17.46 -1.67
C ILE A 18 -25.89 17.62 -2.33
N ILE A 19 -26.80 18.33 -1.68
CA ILE A 19 -28.14 18.63 -2.19
C ILE A 19 -28.23 20.13 -2.44
N ALA A 20 -28.55 20.52 -3.67
CA ALA A 20 -28.81 21.91 -4.03
C ALA A 20 -30.30 22.10 -4.37
N TYR A 21 -30.94 23.08 -3.72
CA TYR A 21 -32.29 23.50 -4.05
C TYR A 21 -32.23 24.72 -4.96
N VAL A 22 -32.82 24.60 -6.16
CA VAL A 22 -32.92 25.71 -7.11
C VAL A 22 -34.39 26.10 -7.26
N VAL A 23 -34.69 27.38 -6.99
CA VAL A 23 -36.04 27.93 -7.14
C VAL A 23 -36.03 28.93 -8.29
N GLY A 24 -36.81 28.64 -9.33
CA GLY A 24 -37.07 29.58 -10.43
C GLY A 24 -38.44 30.23 -10.26
N ARG A 25 -38.48 31.56 -10.16
CA ARG A 25 -39.74 32.32 -10.17
C ARG A 25 -39.92 32.97 -11.54
N GLY A 26 -40.97 32.57 -12.24
CA GLY A 26 -41.41 33.18 -13.50
C GLY A 26 -42.65 34.03 -13.34
N ILE A 27 -43.06 34.66 -14.43
CA ILE A 27 -44.30 35.45 -14.51
C ILE A 27 -45.57 34.58 -14.68
N ASP A 28 -45.39 33.32 -15.06
CA ASP A 28 -46.41 32.28 -15.13
C ASP A 28 -45.81 30.89 -14.80
N HIS A 29 -46.65 29.85 -14.83
CA HIS A 29 -46.24 28.48 -14.48
C HIS A 29 -45.20 27.89 -15.44
N LEU A 30 -45.35 28.07 -16.76
CA LEU A 30 -44.39 27.54 -17.73
C LEU A 30 -43.05 28.27 -17.62
N ASN A 31 -43.12 29.61 -17.55
CA ASN A 31 -41.95 30.46 -17.40
C ASN A 31 -41.17 30.17 -16.11
N SER A 32 -41.86 29.82 -15.02
CA SER A 32 -41.21 29.41 -13.76
C SER A 32 -40.40 28.13 -13.92
N ILE A 33 -40.93 27.15 -14.67
CA ILE A 33 -40.25 25.88 -14.95
C ILE A 33 -39.03 26.12 -15.85
N ASP A 34 -39.18 26.92 -16.89
CA ASP A 34 -38.07 27.24 -17.80
C ASP A 34 -36.96 28.00 -17.09
N ARG A 35 -37.32 28.97 -16.24
CA ARG A 35 -36.34 29.70 -15.43
C ARG A 35 -35.62 28.81 -14.43
N ALA A 36 -36.33 27.87 -13.80
CA ALA A 36 -35.72 26.91 -12.89
C ALA A 36 -34.71 25.99 -13.61
N ARG A 37 -35.05 25.53 -14.82
CA ARG A 37 -34.14 24.72 -15.66
C ARG A 37 -32.90 25.48 -16.07
N GLU A 38 -33.04 26.74 -16.46
CA GLU A 38 -31.93 27.60 -16.85
C GLU A 38 -30.94 27.80 -15.69
N ILE A 39 -31.45 28.15 -14.50
CA ILE A 39 -30.61 28.32 -13.30
C ILE A 39 -29.92 27.00 -12.93
N THR A 40 -30.65 25.88 -13.01
CA THR A 40 -30.08 24.55 -12.71
C THR A 40 -28.91 24.23 -13.65
N ARG A 41 -29.06 24.53 -14.95
CA ARG A 41 -27.99 24.31 -15.94
C ARG A 41 -26.77 25.17 -15.63
N TYR A 42 -26.98 26.45 -15.32
CA TYR A 42 -25.90 27.36 -14.95
C TYR A 42 -25.15 26.87 -13.70
N VAL A 43 -25.87 26.49 -12.64
CA VAL A 43 -25.26 25.94 -11.41
C VAL A 43 -24.48 24.67 -11.70
N HIS A 44 -25.01 23.79 -12.55
CA HIS A 44 -24.32 22.56 -12.94
C HIS A 44 -23.03 22.86 -13.72
N GLU A 45 -23.06 23.77 -14.69
CA GLU A 45 -21.87 24.19 -15.44
C GLU A 45 -20.82 24.84 -14.54
N GLU A 46 -21.24 25.69 -13.59
CA GLU A 46 -20.32 26.28 -12.60
C GLU A 46 -19.73 25.23 -11.66
N TYR A 47 -20.52 24.23 -11.28
CA TYR A 47 -20.02 23.11 -10.49
C TYR A 47 -18.96 22.33 -11.28
N GLU A 48 -19.25 21.91 -12.51
CA GLU A 48 -18.30 21.16 -13.33
C GLU A 48 -17.05 21.99 -13.68
N ARG A 49 -17.18 23.31 -13.86
CA ARG A 49 -16.04 24.21 -14.10
C ARG A 49 -15.12 24.35 -12.88
N ASN A 50 -15.68 24.48 -11.68
CA ASN A 50 -14.91 24.74 -10.47
C ASN A 50 -14.49 23.46 -9.72
N PHE A 51 -15.22 22.37 -9.94
CA PHE A 51 -15.04 21.07 -9.29
C PHE A 51 -14.84 19.95 -10.32
N SER A 52 -14.21 20.27 -11.46
CA SER A 52 -13.85 19.26 -12.46
C SER A 52 -13.02 18.18 -11.77
N THR A 53 -13.53 16.95 -11.78
CA THR A 53 -12.93 15.71 -11.26
C THR A 53 -11.83 15.97 -10.23
N LEU A 54 -12.14 15.81 -8.95
CA LEU A 54 -11.10 15.62 -7.93
C LEU A 54 -10.12 14.59 -8.51
N VAL A 55 -8.96 15.03 -9.00
CA VAL A 55 -7.85 14.14 -9.21
C VAL A 55 -7.54 13.74 -7.78
N SER A 56 -8.03 12.56 -7.40
CA SER A 56 -7.50 11.89 -6.24
C SER A 56 -5.99 11.91 -6.48
N VAL A 57 -5.28 12.74 -5.71
CA VAL A 57 -3.91 12.37 -5.41
C VAL A 57 -4.14 11.07 -4.70
N GLU A 58 -3.94 9.97 -5.42
CA GLU A 58 -3.69 8.69 -4.80
C GLU A 58 -2.49 9.02 -3.90
N ASP A 59 -2.78 9.42 -2.65
CA ASP A 59 -1.85 9.25 -1.58
C ASP A 59 -1.48 7.80 -1.78
N LYS A 60 -0.25 7.57 -2.28
CA LYS A 60 0.39 6.28 -2.11
C LYS A 60 0.47 6.14 -0.60
N GLN A 61 -0.64 5.74 0.02
CA GLN A 61 -0.61 4.84 1.14
C GLN A 61 0.32 3.76 0.63
N GLU A 62 1.57 3.80 1.08
CA GLU A 62 2.51 2.75 0.81
C GLU A 62 1.77 1.49 1.22
N GLU A 63 1.27 0.73 0.23
CA GLU A 63 0.48 -0.46 0.51
C GLU A 63 1.37 -1.35 1.36
N LEU A 64 1.04 -1.41 2.65
CA LEU A 64 1.80 -2.21 3.57
C LEU A 64 1.73 -3.65 3.06
N PRO A 65 2.86 -4.37 3.03
CA PRO A 65 2.89 -5.72 2.50
C PRO A 65 1.79 -6.58 3.12
N ALA A 66 1.09 -7.37 2.30
CA ALA A 66 0.04 -8.25 2.81
C ALA A 66 0.61 -9.44 3.60
N GLN A 67 1.86 -9.83 3.35
CA GLN A 67 2.49 -10.99 3.98
C GLN A 67 4.00 -10.80 4.21
N PHE A 68 4.56 -11.66 5.07
CA PHE A 68 6.01 -11.80 5.16
C PHE A 68 6.54 -12.39 3.86
N TYR A 69 7.60 -11.80 3.34
CA TYR A 69 8.24 -12.28 2.12
C TYR A 69 9.73 -12.00 2.14
N LEU A 70 10.53 -12.99 1.78
CA LEU A 70 11.95 -12.83 1.51
C LEU A 70 12.18 -12.95 0.00
N SER A 71 12.71 -11.89 -0.62
CA SER A 71 13.03 -11.87 -2.05
C SER A 71 14.31 -12.63 -2.36
N GLN A 72 14.45 -13.05 -3.62
CA GLN A 72 15.75 -13.48 -4.12
C GLN A 72 16.74 -12.31 -4.07
N ASN A 73 17.99 -12.59 -3.69
CA ASN A 73 19.05 -11.59 -3.70
C ASN A 73 19.33 -11.12 -5.14
N TYR A 74 19.69 -9.84 -5.31
CA TYR A 74 20.07 -9.30 -6.61
C TYR A 74 21.28 -8.36 -6.50
N PRO A 75 22.31 -8.53 -7.35
CA PRO A 75 22.45 -9.58 -8.38
C PRO A 75 22.63 -10.99 -7.79
N ASN A 76 22.23 -12.01 -8.56
CA ASN A 76 22.48 -13.43 -8.30
C ASN A 76 22.82 -14.15 -9.62
N PRO A 77 24.04 -14.69 -9.81
CA PRO A 77 25.16 -14.72 -8.84
C PRO A 77 25.65 -13.33 -8.45
N PHE A 78 26.09 -13.16 -7.21
CA PHE A 78 26.59 -11.89 -6.68
C PHE A 78 28.12 -11.79 -6.78
N ASN A 79 28.69 -10.59 -6.84
CA ASN A 79 30.14 -10.39 -6.83
C ASN A 79 30.56 -8.99 -6.30
N PRO A 80 31.23 -8.90 -5.12
CA PRO A 80 30.98 -9.73 -3.93
C PRO A 80 29.75 -9.23 -3.15
N THR A 81 29.03 -8.23 -3.67
CA THR A 81 27.89 -7.60 -3.00
C THR A 81 26.57 -7.98 -3.65
N THR A 82 25.53 -8.07 -2.82
CA THR A 82 24.14 -8.30 -3.26
C THR A 82 23.16 -7.58 -2.36
N LYS A 83 21.98 -7.29 -2.88
CA LYS A 83 20.87 -6.72 -2.11
C LYS A 83 19.87 -7.80 -1.77
N ILE A 84 19.45 -7.84 -0.51
CA ILE A 84 18.42 -8.74 0.00
C ILE A 84 17.22 -7.89 0.40
N LYS A 85 16.09 -8.11 -0.27
CA LYS A 85 14.82 -7.45 0.05
C LYS A 85 13.91 -8.36 0.84
N PHE A 86 13.23 -7.82 1.84
CA PHE A 86 12.19 -8.54 2.56
C PHE A 86 11.06 -7.60 3.00
N SER A 87 9.89 -8.17 3.24
CA SER A 87 8.70 -7.45 3.66
C SER A 87 8.15 -7.97 4.98
N ILE A 88 7.62 -7.04 5.77
CA ILE A 88 6.94 -7.29 7.03
C ILE A 88 5.50 -6.79 6.87
N PRO A 89 4.50 -7.67 7.08
CA PRO A 89 3.11 -7.30 6.89
C PRO A 89 2.56 -6.41 8.00
N SER A 90 1.40 -5.80 7.76
CA SER A 90 0.65 -5.10 8.81
C SER A 90 0.18 -6.06 9.92
N PRO A 91 0.11 -5.64 11.21
CA PRO A 91 -0.48 -6.43 12.29
C PRO A 91 -1.93 -6.82 12.02
N THR A 92 -2.65 -6.05 11.20
CA THR A 92 -4.03 -6.32 10.83
C THR A 92 -4.17 -7.34 9.69
N SER A 93 -3.08 -7.74 9.04
CA SER A 93 -3.14 -8.74 7.97
C SER A 93 -3.44 -10.13 8.54
N PRO A 94 -4.44 -10.86 8.00
CA PRO A 94 -4.71 -12.24 8.39
C PRO A 94 -3.57 -13.22 8.03
N LEU A 95 -2.58 -12.77 7.25
CA LEU A 95 -1.40 -13.54 6.83
C LEU A 95 -0.14 -13.23 7.68
N SER A 96 -0.26 -12.41 8.73
CA SER A 96 0.80 -12.17 9.70
C SER A 96 1.07 -13.43 10.54
N LYS A 97 2.08 -14.20 10.15
CA LYS A 97 2.59 -15.36 10.93
C LYS A 97 3.59 -14.97 12.03
N GLY A 98 3.87 -13.67 12.19
CA GLY A 98 4.76 -13.13 13.21
C GLY A 98 3.96 -12.53 14.35
N GLY A 99 4.26 -12.90 15.59
CA GLY A 99 3.63 -12.27 16.75
C GLY A 99 4.09 -10.82 16.84
N MET A 100 3.18 -9.88 16.60
CA MET A 100 3.46 -8.44 16.76
C MET A 100 3.11 -8.00 18.18
N GLN A 101 4.01 -7.21 18.77
CA GLN A 101 3.80 -6.58 20.05
C GLN A 101 4.00 -5.06 19.88
N GLY A 102 2.96 -4.27 20.22
CA GLY A 102 3.03 -2.80 20.09
C GLY A 102 3.22 -2.29 18.65
N GLY A 103 2.81 -3.06 17.63
CA GLY A 103 2.98 -2.70 16.22
C GLY A 103 4.36 -3.01 15.63
N LEU A 104 5.24 -3.70 16.38
CA LEU A 104 6.56 -4.14 15.94
C LEU A 104 6.65 -5.67 15.98
N THR A 105 7.54 -6.25 15.16
CA THR A 105 7.89 -7.68 15.19
C THR A 105 9.40 -7.86 15.23
N ASN A 106 9.89 -8.81 16.03
CA ASN A 106 11.30 -9.15 16.04
C ASN A 106 11.66 -9.89 14.75
N VAL A 107 12.62 -9.35 14.01
CA VAL A 107 13.09 -9.93 12.75
C VAL A 107 14.56 -10.28 12.85
N SER A 108 14.88 -11.52 12.47
CA SER A 108 16.26 -11.97 12.33
C SER A 108 16.53 -12.44 10.90
N LEU A 109 17.51 -11.82 10.25
CA LEU A 109 18.01 -12.19 8.92
C LEU A 109 19.46 -12.63 9.05
N ILE A 110 19.71 -13.93 8.86
CA ILE A 110 21.01 -14.55 9.11
C ILE A 110 21.50 -15.26 7.86
N VAL A 111 22.79 -15.12 7.57
CA VAL A 111 23.50 -15.85 6.51
C VAL A 111 24.20 -17.08 7.09
N TYR A 112 24.09 -18.20 6.39
CA TYR A 112 24.66 -19.50 6.71
C TYR A 112 25.46 -20.03 5.52
N ASP A 113 26.42 -20.91 5.78
CA ASP A 113 27.04 -21.72 4.75
C ASP A 113 26.23 -23.00 4.45
N ILE A 114 26.69 -23.80 3.48
CA ILE A 114 26.03 -25.06 3.11
C ILE A 114 25.97 -26.11 4.23
N LEU A 115 26.82 -25.99 5.25
CA LEU A 115 26.82 -26.89 6.42
C LEU A 115 25.87 -26.38 7.51
N GLY A 116 25.18 -25.26 7.28
CA GLY A 116 24.28 -24.63 8.25
C GLY A 116 25.01 -23.85 9.34
N ARG A 117 26.31 -23.58 9.19
CA ARG A 117 27.05 -22.75 10.14
C ARG A 117 26.70 -21.29 9.91
N LYS A 118 26.39 -20.57 10.99
CA LYS A 118 26.12 -19.13 10.93
C LYS A 118 27.39 -18.39 10.49
N VAL A 119 27.28 -17.63 9.40
CA VAL A 119 28.36 -16.79 8.86
C VAL A 119 28.26 -15.38 9.42
N THR A 120 27.10 -14.75 9.29
CA THR A 120 26.86 -13.41 9.81
C THR A 120 25.36 -13.16 10.05
N THR A 121 25.06 -12.19 10.91
CA THR A 121 23.70 -11.72 11.16
C THR A 121 23.56 -10.33 10.53
N LEU A 122 22.61 -10.18 9.62
CA LEU A 122 22.38 -8.92 8.89
C LEU A 122 21.36 -8.03 9.59
N VAL A 123 20.35 -8.65 10.21
CA VAL A 123 19.30 -7.97 10.98
C VAL A 123 18.98 -8.85 12.19
N ASP A 124 18.83 -8.24 13.37
CA ASP A 124 18.36 -8.91 14.59
C ASP A 124 17.72 -7.89 15.53
N GLU A 125 16.60 -7.31 15.10
CA GLU A 125 15.95 -6.20 15.82
C GLU A 125 14.43 -6.15 15.58
N PRO A 126 13.66 -5.46 16.45
CA PRO A 126 12.26 -5.17 16.19
C PRO A 126 12.10 -4.24 14.98
N LYS A 127 11.20 -4.58 14.06
CA LYS A 127 10.85 -3.78 12.88
C LYS A 127 9.35 -3.55 12.77
N ALA A 128 8.98 -2.40 12.24
CA ALA A 128 7.60 -2.06 11.89
C ALA A 128 7.18 -2.77 10.59
N PRO A 129 5.87 -2.81 10.27
CA PRO A 129 5.40 -3.19 8.93
C PRO A 129 6.05 -2.33 7.84
N GLY A 130 6.44 -2.96 6.74
CA GLY A 130 7.10 -2.27 5.64
C GLY A 130 8.00 -3.17 4.79
N THR A 131 8.60 -2.59 3.75
CA THR A 131 9.58 -3.26 2.90
C THR A 131 10.98 -2.75 3.20
N TYR A 132 11.93 -3.66 3.37
CA TYR A 132 13.32 -3.37 3.72
C TYR A 132 14.26 -3.94 2.67
N GLU A 133 15.36 -3.22 2.42
CA GLU A 133 16.47 -3.66 1.59
C GLU A 133 17.76 -3.55 2.41
N ILE A 134 18.57 -4.61 2.40
CA ILE A 134 19.89 -4.62 3.02
C ILE A 134 20.94 -5.07 2.02
N THR A 135 22.10 -4.42 2.06
CA THR A 135 23.26 -4.82 1.27
C THR A 135 24.10 -5.82 2.07
N PHE A 136 24.39 -6.96 1.46
CA PHE A 136 25.33 -7.95 1.97
C PHE A 136 26.63 -7.87 1.17
N ASP A 137 27.75 -7.71 1.87
CA ASP A 137 29.11 -7.75 1.29
C ASP A 137 29.83 -9.03 1.74
N ALA A 138 30.14 -9.88 0.78
CA ALA A 138 30.85 -11.14 0.97
C ALA A 138 32.34 -11.07 0.60
N SER A 139 32.92 -9.88 0.45
CA SER A 139 34.32 -9.68 0.02
C SER A 139 35.36 -10.43 0.86
N ARG A 140 35.03 -10.74 2.12
CA ARG A 140 35.89 -11.47 3.08
C ARG A 140 35.53 -12.95 3.21
N LEU A 141 34.59 -13.44 2.42
CA LEU A 141 34.12 -14.82 2.48
C LEU A 141 34.71 -15.62 1.32
N ALA A 142 34.87 -16.94 1.53
CA ALA A 142 35.31 -17.83 0.47
C ALA A 142 34.27 -17.91 -0.65
N SER A 143 34.70 -18.16 -1.88
CA SER A 143 33.77 -18.46 -2.97
C SER A 143 32.98 -19.74 -2.64
N GLY A 144 31.66 -19.68 -2.76
CA GLY A 144 30.81 -20.80 -2.42
C GLY A 144 29.33 -20.43 -2.44
N VAL A 145 28.50 -21.44 -2.18
CA VAL A 145 27.05 -21.27 -2.03
C VAL A 145 26.75 -20.87 -0.60
N TYR A 146 25.85 -19.92 -0.44
CA TYR A 146 25.38 -19.50 0.88
C TYR A 146 23.86 -19.56 0.95
N LEU A 147 23.34 -19.68 2.17
CA LEU A 147 21.92 -19.62 2.46
C LEU A 147 21.66 -18.41 3.33
N TYR A 148 20.53 -17.75 3.14
CA TYR A 148 20.08 -16.70 4.03
C TYR A 148 18.65 -16.96 4.45
N ARG A 149 18.38 -16.77 5.74
CA ARG A 149 17.11 -17.11 6.37
C ARG A 149 16.54 -15.91 7.11
N LEU A 150 15.31 -15.56 6.76
CA LEU A 150 14.49 -14.58 7.47
C LEU A 150 13.60 -15.32 8.46
N THR A 151 13.61 -14.90 9.71
CA THR A 151 12.76 -15.45 10.78
C THR A 151 12.05 -14.34 11.54
N SER A 152 10.79 -14.56 11.89
CA SER A 152 9.95 -13.64 12.67
C SER A 152 8.80 -14.40 13.31
N GLY A 153 8.85 -14.63 14.63
CA GLY A 153 7.87 -15.47 15.33
C GLY A 153 7.77 -16.87 14.72
N SER A 154 6.60 -17.25 14.20
CA SER A 154 6.38 -18.56 13.55
C SER A 154 6.74 -18.58 12.06
N PHE A 155 7.04 -17.42 11.47
CA PHE A 155 7.49 -17.31 10.09
C PHE A 155 8.98 -17.62 9.97
N SER A 156 9.34 -18.45 8.98
CA SER A 156 10.72 -18.70 8.56
C SER A 156 10.76 -18.95 7.06
N GLN A 157 11.60 -18.22 6.33
CA GLN A 157 11.86 -18.45 4.91
C GLN A 157 13.36 -18.42 4.63
N THR A 158 13.84 -19.40 3.87
CA THR A 158 15.25 -19.53 3.49
C THR A 158 15.40 -19.46 1.97
N LYS A 159 16.45 -18.79 1.51
CA LYS A 159 16.84 -18.73 0.10
C LYS A 159 18.33 -18.99 -0.07
N LYS A 160 18.69 -19.45 -1.26
CA LYS A 160 20.08 -19.72 -1.67
C LYS A 160 20.61 -18.52 -2.45
N MET A 161 21.86 -18.16 -2.21
CA MET A 161 22.64 -17.20 -2.99
C MET A 161 23.93 -17.82 -3.51
#